data_AF-A0A0R3PDV5-F1
#
_entry.id   AF-A0A0R3PDV5-F1
#
_cell.length_a   1.000
_cell.length_b   1.000
_cell.length_c   1.000
_cell.angle_alpha   90.00
_cell.angle_beta   90.00
_cell.angle_gamma   90.00
#
_symmetry.space_group_name_H-M   'P 1'
#
loop_
_entity.id
_entity.type
_entity.pdbx_description
1 polymer ?
#
loop_
_entity_poly.entity_id
_entity_poly.type
_entity_poly.pdbx_seq_one_letter_code
_entity_poly.pdbx_strand_id
1 'polypeptide(L)'
;MPMEVLTAHTQMRYVDHSFDNIRRFRRYRHFQHLQYDQRMIPERLLFLGPDLAAAHFLVHRGASVKFVGDDTWYKKDKNSRYNLPGTKIPGLYLEAIDASGTELMFEGFENLQSLNHLRMLRLADCPYIDDWALSRIGGMMDRLEMLDLSGCHRVSAKGK
;
A
#
# COMPACT_ATOMS: atom_id res chain seq x y z
N MET A 1 4.95 1.43 -34.98
CA MET A 1 3.98 1.05 -33.92
C MET A 1 4.78 0.56 -32.72
N PRO A 2 4.64 1.14 -31.53
CA PRO A 2 5.39 0.67 -30.35
C PRO A 2 5.06 -0.81 -30.10
N MET A 3 6.06 -1.62 -29.78
CA MET A 3 5.89 -3.07 -29.54
C MET A 3 4.79 -3.36 -28.52
N GLU A 4 4.60 -2.49 -27.54
CA GLU A 4 3.53 -2.57 -26.53
C GLU A 4 2.13 -2.51 -27.15
N VAL A 5 1.92 -1.67 -28.16
CA VAL A 5 0.63 -1.52 -28.85
C VAL A 5 0.31 -2.78 -29.66
N LEU A 6 1.29 -3.32 -30.38
CA LEU A 6 1.16 -4.58 -31.13
C LEU A 6 0.90 -5.77 -30.20
N THR A 7 1.59 -5.82 -29.06
CA THR A 7 1.40 -6.89 -28.06
C THR A 7 0.02 -6.81 -27.42
N ALA A 8 -0.43 -5.62 -27.04
CA ALA A 8 -1.77 -5.40 -26.49
C ALA A 8 -2.87 -5.72 -27.52
N HIS A 9 -2.68 -5.33 -28.78
CA HIS A 9 -3.64 -5.58 -29.86
C HIS A 9 -3.73 -7.07 -30.21
N THR A 10 -2.61 -7.80 -30.10
CA THR A 10 -2.56 -9.26 -30.32
C THR A 10 -3.19 -10.00 -29.15
N GLN A 11 -2.86 -9.63 -27.91
CA GLN A 11 -3.51 -10.22 -26.72
C GLN A 11 -5.02 -10.00 -26.74
N MET A 12 -5.49 -8.79 -27.05
CA MET A 12 -6.92 -8.48 -27.14
C MET A 12 -7.62 -9.22 -28.29
N ARG A 13 -6.90 -9.62 -29.35
CA ARG A 13 -7.47 -10.36 -30.49
C ARG A 13 -7.87 -11.80 -30.16
N TYR A 14 -7.23 -12.40 -29.16
CA TYR A 14 -7.47 -13.79 -28.73
C TYR A 14 -8.32 -13.89 -27.46
N VAL A 15 -8.69 -12.76 -26.86
CA VAL A 15 -9.63 -12.72 -25.74
C VAL A 15 -11.04 -12.77 -26.32
N ASP A 16 -11.81 -13.81 -25.97
CA ASP A 16 -13.25 -13.81 -26.22
C ASP A 16 -13.84 -12.52 -25.62
N HIS A 17 -14.45 -11.69 -26.47
CA HIS A 17 -14.94 -10.35 -26.14
C HIS A 17 -16.23 -10.34 -25.31
N SER A 18 -16.61 -11.45 -24.70
CA SER A 18 -17.66 -11.47 -23.68
C SER A 18 -17.39 -10.44 -22.59
N PHE A 19 -18.46 -9.79 -22.11
CA PHE A 19 -18.36 -8.75 -21.07
C PHE A 19 -17.62 -9.24 -19.82
N ASP A 20 -17.78 -10.51 -19.47
CA ASP A 20 -17.12 -11.14 -18.33
C ASP A 20 -15.61 -11.28 -18.53
N ASN A 21 -15.16 -11.67 -19.71
CA ASN A 21 -13.73 -11.75 -20.02
C ASN A 21 -13.08 -10.37 -20.07
N ILE A 22 -13.75 -9.36 -20.61
CA ILE A 22 -13.25 -7.98 -20.57
C ILE A 22 -13.11 -7.50 -19.12
N ARG A 23 -14.11 -7.76 -18.27
CA ARG A 23 -14.04 -7.42 -16.83
C ARG A 23 -12.89 -8.14 -16.13
N ARG A 24 -12.72 -9.44 -16.39
CA ARG A 24 -11.61 -10.25 -15.83
C ARG A 24 -10.25 -9.71 -16.29
N PHE A 25 -10.10 -9.41 -17.58
CA PHE A 25 -8.87 -8.86 -18.14
C PHE A 25 -8.52 -7.50 -17.50
N ARG A 26 -9.49 -6.59 -17.36
CA ARG A 26 -9.28 -5.30 -16.69
C ARG A 26 -8.86 -5.47 -15.24
N ARG A 27 -9.51 -6.38 -14.50
CA ARG A 27 -9.15 -6.68 -13.11
C ARG A 27 -7.74 -7.25 -13.00
N TYR A 28 -7.36 -8.15 -13.90
CA TYR A 28 -6.01 -8.74 -13.94
C TYR A 28 -4.95 -7.67 -14.23
N ARG A 29 -5.20 -6.80 -15.23
CA ARG A 29 -4.31 -5.67 -15.55
C ARG A 29 -4.16 -4.69 -14.39
N HIS A 30 -5.26 -4.35 -13.71
CA HIS A 30 -5.25 -3.50 -12.51
C HIS A 30 -4.42 -4.13 -11.39
N PHE A 31 -4.62 -5.43 -11.13
CA PHE A 31 -3.85 -6.17 -10.13
C PHE A 31 -2.34 -6.16 -10.44
N GLN A 32 -1.94 -6.45 -11.68
CA GLN A 32 -0.53 -6.39 -12.09
C GLN A 32 0.07 -4.99 -11.92
N HIS A 33 -0.71 -3.95 -12.23
CA HIS A 33 -0.26 -2.58 -12.04
C HIS A 33 -0.03 -2.26 -10.56
N LEU A 34 -0.97 -2.64 -9.68
CA LEU A 34 -0.81 -2.49 -8.23
C LEU A 34 0.46 -3.22 -7.74
N GLN A 35 0.74 -4.43 -8.24
CA GLN A 35 1.91 -5.20 -7.76
C GLN A 35 3.21 -4.49 -8.12
N TYR A 36 3.30 -3.97 -9.35
CA TYR A 36 4.47 -3.26 -9.81
C TYR A 36 4.66 -1.93 -9.08
N ASP A 37 3.59 -1.16 -8.93
CA ASP A 37 3.59 0.20 -8.38
C ASP A 37 3.87 0.23 -6.87
N GLN A 38 3.51 -0.84 -6.15
CA GLN A 38 3.69 -0.90 -4.70
C GLN A 38 5.08 -1.33 -4.23
N ARG A 39 5.98 -1.74 -5.13
CA ARG A 39 7.35 -2.15 -4.76
C ARG A 39 8.12 -1.02 -4.08
N MET A 40 9.02 -1.40 -3.19
CA MET A 40 9.90 -0.45 -2.51
C MET A 40 10.88 0.17 -3.50
N ILE A 41 11.05 1.49 -3.40
CA ILE A 41 12.00 2.27 -4.21
C ILE A 41 13.21 2.60 -3.34
N PRO A 42 14.38 1.98 -3.58
CA PRO A 42 15.56 2.12 -2.73
C PRO A 42 16.04 3.57 -2.59
N GLU A 43 15.95 4.35 -3.67
CA GLU A 43 16.38 5.74 -3.68
C GLU A 43 15.50 6.59 -2.75
N ARG A 44 14.17 6.36 -2.74
CA ARG A 44 13.25 7.05 -1.82
C ARG A 44 13.62 6.76 -0.36
N LEU A 45 13.91 5.49 -0.06
CA LEU A 45 14.33 5.07 1.28
C LEU A 45 15.65 5.75 1.69
N LEU A 46 16.62 5.82 0.78
CA LEU A 46 17.92 6.46 1.03
C LEU A 46 17.79 7.95 1.36
N PHE A 47 16.97 8.70 0.59
CA PHE A 47 16.84 10.15 0.75
C PHE A 47 15.90 10.58 1.88
N LEU A 48 14.85 9.82 2.18
CA LEU A 48 13.82 10.21 3.16
C LEU A 48 13.97 9.47 4.49
N GLY A 49 14.62 8.31 4.51
CA GLY A 49 14.53 7.38 5.63
C GLY A 49 13.21 6.59 5.64
N PRO A 50 13.10 5.56 6.50
CA PRO A 50 11.99 4.60 6.48
C PRO A 50 10.63 5.25 6.76
N ASP A 51 10.49 5.98 7.86
CA ASP A 51 9.22 6.58 8.29
C ASP A 51 8.65 7.56 7.27
N LEU A 52 9.48 8.48 6.78
CA LEU A 52 9.03 9.49 5.82
C LEU A 52 8.79 8.89 4.43
N ALA A 53 9.61 7.90 4.00
CA ALA A 53 9.36 7.16 2.76
C ALA A 53 8.04 6.39 2.80
N ALA A 54 7.75 5.73 3.94
CA ALA A 54 6.49 5.06 4.19
C ALA A 54 5.31 6.04 4.18
N ALA A 55 5.45 7.20 4.83
CA ALA A 55 4.43 8.24 4.84
C ALA A 55 4.06 8.71 3.42
N HIS A 56 5.06 9.02 2.59
CA HIS A 56 4.84 9.38 1.18
C HIS A 56 4.17 8.24 0.40
N PHE A 57 4.64 7.00 0.59
CA PHE A 57 4.07 5.82 -0.06
C PHE A 57 2.58 5.62 0.28
N LEU A 58 2.22 5.73 1.57
CA LEU A 58 0.87 5.52 2.08
C LEU A 58 -0.08 6.64 1.68
N VAL A 59 0.31 7.90 1.94
CA VAL A 59 -0.56 9.05 1.65
C VAL A 59 -0.79 9.20 0.14
N HIS A 60 0.20 8.87 -0.69
CA HIS A 60 0.02 8.80 -2.14
C HIS A 60 -1.08 7.82 -2.56
N ARG A 61 -1.38 6.80 -1.75
CA ARG A 61 -2.43 5.79 -2.01
C ARG A 61 -3.73 6.04 -1.27
N GLY A 62 -3.89 7.23 -0.69
CA GLY A 62 -5.12 7.63 -0.02
C GLY A 62 -5.21 7.21 1.44
N ALA A 63 -4.16 6.62 2.01
CA ALA A 63 -4.07 6.40 3.44
C ALA A 63 -3.85 7.73 4.20
N SER A 64 -4.05 7.70 5.52
CA SER A 64 -3.62 8.73 6.43
C SER A 64 -2.57 8.23 7.41
N VAL A 65 -1.66 9.11 7.80
CA VAL A 65 -0.58 8.80 8.75
C VAL A 65 -0.47 9.85 9.84
N LYS A 66 0.04 9.45 11.00
CA LYS A 66 0.27 10.31 12.16
C LYS A 66 1.72 10.11 12.64
N PHE A 67 2.41 11.21 12.94
CA PHE A 67 3.77 11.18 13.48
C PHE A 67 3.76 11.27 15.00
N VAL A 68 4.80 10.74 15.63
CA VAL A 68 4.97 10.77 17.09
C VAL A 68 4.95 12.21 17.59
N GLY A 69 4.08 12.49 18.55
CA GLY A 69 3.99 13.80 19.21
C GLY A 69 3.22 14.87 18.42
N ASP A 70 2.60 14.50 17.30
CA ASP A 70 1.72 15.38 16.52
C ASP A 70 0.33 14.76 16.44
N ASP A 71 -0.72 15.51 16.84
CA ASP A 71 -2.10 15.04 16.80
C ASP A 71 -2.74 15.07 15.40
N THR A 72 -2.03 15.57 14.40
CA THR A 72 -2.51 15.73 13.03
C THR A 72 -2.41 14.46 12.21
N TRP A 73 -3.49 14.11 11.51
CA TRP A 73 -3.49 13.08 10.47
C TRP A 73 -3.16 13.68 9.11
N TYR A 74 -2.02 13.27 8.55
CA TYR A 74 -1.56 13.66 7.23
C TYR A 74 -2.21 12.77 6.17
N LYS A 75 -2.94 13.39 5.24
CA LYS A 75 -3.67 12.71 4.17
C LYS A 75 -3.84 13.61 2.95
N LYS A 76 -4.32 13.04 1.84
CA LYS A 76 -4.71 13.82 0.67
C LYS A 76 -5.87 14.77 0.98
N ASP A 77 -5.80 15.97 0.42
CA ASP A 77 -6.90 16.92 0.36
C ASP A 77 -7.93 16.50 -0.72
N LYS A 78 -9.01 17.28 -0.84
CA LYS A 78 -10.06 17.07 -1.86
C LYS A 78 -9.53 17.12 -3.30
N ASN A 79 -8.36 17.73 -3.51
CA ASN A 79 -7.71 17.89 -4.80
C ASN A 79 -6.58 16.86 -4.99
N SER A 80 -6.55 15.79 -4.18
CA SER A 80 -5.54 14.73 -4.21
C SER A 80 -4.10 15.16 -3.91
N ARG A 81 -3.91 16.33 -3.29
CA ARG A 81 -2.60 16.84 -2.88
C ARG A 81 -2.36 16.54 -1.40
N TYR A 82 -1.12 16.35 -1.02
CA TYR A 82 -0.73 16.21 0.37
C TYR A 82 0.60 16.93 0.61
N ASN A 83 0.83 17.37 1.84
CA ASN A 83 2.05 18.05 2.24
C ASN A 83 2.81 17.18 3.23
N LEU A 84 3.96 16.68 2.80
CA LEU A 84 4.91 15.96 3.63
C LEU A 84 6.32 16.49 3.31
N PRO A 85 7.24 16.49 4.28
CA PRO A 85 8.62 16.90 4.04
C PRO A 85 9.25 16.16 2.85
N GLY A 86 10.01 16.89 2.02
CA GLY A 86 10.71 16.33 0.85
C GLY A 86 12.10 15.80 1.15
N THR A 87 12.57 15.92 2.39
CA THR A 87 13.91 15.52 2.84
C THR A 87 13.82 14.85 4.20
N LYS A 88 14.72 13.92 4.50
CA LYS A 88 14.81 13.26 5.81
C LYS A 88 14.88 14.28 6.96
N ILE A 89 14.02 14.09 7.95
CA ILE A 89 14.02 14.85 9.21
C ILE A 89 14.44 13.91 10.34
N PRO A 90 15.59 14.14 11.01
CA PRO A 90 15.99 13.37 12.17
C PRO A 90 14.94 13.45 13.29
N GLY A 91 14.60 12.31 13.90
CA GLY A 91 13.62 12.24 14.99
C GLY A 91 12.15 12.23 14.54
N LEU A 92 11.87 12.28 13.24
CA LEU A 92 10.52 12.15 12.72
C LEU A 92 10.17 10.67 12.53
N TYR A 93 9.22 10.18 13.33
CA TYR A 93 8.81 8.77 13.34
C TYR A 93 7.30 8.62 13.17
N LEU A 94 6.87 7.59 12.45
CA LEU A 94 5.47 7.22 12.31
C LEU A 94 4.95 6.57 13.60
N GLU A 95 3.78 7.02 14.05
CA GLU A 95 3.09 6.49 15.24
C GLU A 95 1.85 5.67 14.85
N ALA A 96 1.07 6.17 13.90
CA ALA A 96 -0.16 5.51 13.46
C ALA A 96 -0.35 5.60 11.95
N ILE A 97 -0.89 4.52 11.39
CA ILE A 97 -1.28 4.41 9.99
C ILE A 97 -2.74 3.98 9.94
N ASP A 98 -3.53 4.72 9.16
CA ASP A 98 -4.85 4.32 8.74
C ASP A 98 -4.85 4.20 7.21
N ALA A 99 -4.80 2.96 6.75
CA ALA A 99 -4.85 2.60 5.35
C ALA A 99 -6.17 1.90 5.01
N SER A 100 -7.22 2.12 5.80
CA SER A 100 -8.53 1.55 5.56
C SER A 100 -9.10 1.92 4.17
N GLY A 101 -9.69 0.94 3.49
CA GLY A 101 -10.27 1.07 2.16
C GLY A 101 -9.24 1.25 1.03
N THR A 102 -7.93 1.19 1.32
CA THR A 102 -6.90 1.27 0.29
C THR A 102 -6.68 -0.08 -0.40
N GLU A 103 -6.10 -0.05 -1.60
CA GLU A 103 -5.72 -1.26 -2.34
C GLU A 103 -4.31 -1.75 -1.98
N LEU A 104 -3.87 -1.58 -0.72
CA LEU A 104 -2.56 -2.04 -0.26
C LEU A 104 -2.43 -3.56 -0.37
N MET A 105 -1.30 -4.03 -0.87
CA MET A 105 -1.01 -5.44 -1.12
C MET A 105 0.27 -5.88 -0.42
N PHE A 106 0.51 -7.20 -0.39
CA PHE A 106 1.70 -7.82 0.20
C PHE A 106 3.01 -7.16 -0.24
N GLU A 107 3.17 -6.85 -1.52
CA GLU A 107 4.37 -6.20 -2.08
C GLU A 107 4.63 -4.82 -1.47
N GLY A 108 3.56 -4.10 -1.10
CA GLY A 108 3.63 -2.78 -0.50
C GLY A 108 4.23 -2.77 0.91
N PHE A 109 4.14 -3.88 1.65
CA PHE A 109 4.61 -3.96 3.04
C PHE A 109 6.12 -3.81 3.16
N GLU A 110 6.89 -4.03 2.09
CA GLU A 110 8.33 -3.75 2.09
C GLU A 110 8.64 -2.28 2.41
N ASN A 111 7.73 -1.35 2.06
CA ASN A 111 7.83 0.07 2.39
C ASN A 111 7.55 0.38 3.87
N LEU A 112 7.02 -0.58 4.63
CA LEU A 112 6.69 -0.45 6.05
C LEU A 112 7.74 -1.12 6.95
N GLN A 113 8.92 -1.43 6.40
CA GLN A 113 10.04 -1.95 7.17
C GLN A 113 10.65 -0.87 8.06
N SER A 114 11.15 -1.31 9.22
CA SER A 114 11.88 -0.47 10.18
C SER A 114 11.09 0.71 10.75
N LEU A 115 9.76 0.60 10.81
CA LEU A 115 8.87 1.55 11.48
C LEU A 115 8.84 1.28 12.99
N ASN A 116 9.95 1.58 13.67
CA ASN A 116 10.22 1.15 15.05
C ASN A 116 9.32 1.83 16.11
N HIS A 117 8.52 2.81 15.73
CA HIS A 117 7.64 3.57 16.62
C HIS A 117 6.15 3.41 16.27
N LEU A 118 5.83 2.56 15.30
CA LEU A 118 4.46 2.34 14.87
C LEU A 118 3.68 1.57 15.95
N ARG A 119 2.61 2.17 16.46
CA ARG A 119 1.73 1.61 17.50
C ARG A 119 0.36 1.20 16.97
N MET A 120 -0.11 1.84 15.90
CA MET A 120 -1.43 1.56 15.33
C MET A 120 -1.35 1.35 13.82
N LEU A 121 -1.95 0.26 13.34
CA LEU A 121 -2.13 -0.02 11.92
C LEU A 121 -3.58 -0.41 11.67
N ARG A 122 -4.31 0.42 10.92
CA ARG A 122 -5.65 0.09 10.41
C ARG A 122 -5.58 -0.29 8.94
N LEU A 123 -6.13 -1.44 8.63
CA LEU A 123 -6.24 -2.02 7.29
C LEU A 123 -7.69 -2.44 7.02
N ALA A 124 -8.67 -1.80 7.66
CA ALA A 124 -10.06 -2.19 7.51
C ALA A 124 -10.53 -2.04 6.05
N ASP A 125 -11.38 -2.95 5.58
CA ASP A 125 -11.95 -2.96 4.22
C ASP A 125 -10.90 -2.95 3.08
N CYS A 126 -9.68 -3.44 3.34
CA CYS A 126 -8.65 -3.55 2.31
C CYS A 126 -8.82 -4.86 1.50
N PRO A 127 -9.10 -4.81 0.18
CA PRO A 127 -9.53 -5.98 -0.60
C PRO A 127 -8.42 -6.96 -0.95
N TYR A 128 -7.15 -6.60 -0.70
CA TYR A 128 -5.97 -7.39 -1.06
C TYR A 128 -5.15 -7.86 0.15
N ILE A 129 -5.59 -7.57 1.38
CA ILE A 129 -4.94 -8.05 2.59
C ILE A 129 -5.34 -9.51 2.85
N ASP A 130 -4.36 -10.40 2.87
CA ASP A 130 -4.50 -11.84 3.07
C ASP A 130 -3.56 -12.35 4.18
N ASP A 131 -3.57 -13.66 4.42
CA ASP A 131 -2.74 -14.30 5.47
C ASP A 131 -1.23 -14.10 5.24
N TRP A 132 -0.80 -13.95 3.98
CA TRP A 132 0.60 -13.67 3.66
C TRP A 132 0.99 -12.26 4.11
N ALA A 133 0.13 -11.26 3.88
CA ALA A 133 0.34 -9.91 4.41
C ALA A 133 0.42 -9.90 5.94
N LEU A 134 -0.38 -10.73 6.62
CA LEU A 134 -0.31 -10.86 8.09
C LEU A 134 1.00 -11.43 8.59
N SER A 135 1.55 -12.44 7.91
CA SER A 135 2.86 -13.01 8.27
C SER A 135 3.98 -11.96 8.23
N ARG A 136 3.92 -11.01 7.27
CA ARG A 136 4.85 -9.87 7.19
C ARG A 136 4.68 -8.93 8.37
N ILE A 137 3.44 -8.56 8.69
CA ILE A 137 3.14 -7.67 9.83
C ILE A 137 3.71 -8.24 11.12
N GLY A 138 3.45 -9.54 11.39
CA GLY A 138 3.92 -10.21 12.60
C GLY A 138 5.45 -10.31 12.71
N GLY A 139 6.18 -10.27 11.60
CA GLY A 139 7.65 -10.32 11.60
C GLY A 139 8.35 -8.96 11.59
N MET A 140 7.62 -7.85 11.42
CA MET A 140 8.22 -6.53 11.13
C MET A 140 7.81 -5.42 12.11
N MET A 141 6.74 -5.59 12.87
CA MET A 141 6.12 -4.51 13.65
C MET A 141 6.08 -4.82 15.16
N ASP A 142 7.26 -4.92 15.77
CA ASP A 142 7.43 -5.36 17.16
C ASP A 142 6.75 -4.45 18.21
N ARG A 143 6.46 -3.20 17.86
CA ARG A 143 5.84 -2.21 18.76
C ARG A 143 4.36 -1.98 18.49
N LEU A 144 3.75 -2.77 17.62
CA LEU A 144 2.35 -2.61 17.25
C LEU A 144 1.45 -2.98 18.44
N GLU A 145 0.57 -2.06 18.82
CA GLU A 145 -0.36 -2.21 19.93
C GLU A 145 -1.80 -2.41 19.45
N MET A 146 -2.13 -1.86 18.27
CA MET A 146 -3.44 -1.99 17.65
C MET A 146 -3.29 -2.37 16.18
N LEU A 147 -3.97 -3.46 15.80
CA LEU A 147 -4.14 -3.90 14.42
C LEU A 147 -5.65 -4.06 14.14
N ASP A 148 -6.15 -3.32 13.14
CA ASP A 148 -7.54 -3.45 12.67
C ASP A 148 -7.55 -4.06 11.27
N LEU A 149 -8.21 -5.21 11.14
CA LEU A 149 -8.39 -5.98 9.91
C LEU A 149 -9.87 -6.19 9.58
N SER A 150 -10.76 -5.41 10.20
CA SER A 150 -12.20 -5.53 9.99
C SER A 150 -12.55 -5.40 8.51
N GLY A 151 -13.46 -6.25 8.00
CA GLY A 151 -13.84 -6.22 6.58
C GLY A 151 -12.82 -6.81 5.61
N CYS A 152 -11.62 -7.23 6.03
CA CYS A 152 -10.65 -7.95 5.18
C CYS A 152 -11.08 -9.40 4.95
N HIS A 153 -11.77 -9.65 3.85
CA HIS A 153 -12.41 -10.95 3.55
C HIS A 153 -11.45 -12.02 3.00
N ARG A 154 -10.17 -11.68 2.74
CA ARG A 154 -9.14 -12.64 2.33
C ARG A 154 -8.24 -13.10 3.47
N VAL A 155 -8.38 -12.49 4.64
CA VAL A 155 -7.78 -12.98 5.88
C VAL A 155 -8.60 -14.16 6.35
N SER A 156 -7.98 -15.33 6.48
CA SER A 156 -8.67 -16.50 7.00
C SER A 156 -8.65 -16.48 8.52
N ALA A 157 -9.73 -16.96 9.15
CA ALA A 157 -9.76 -17.14 10.60
C ALA A 157 -8.74 -18.19 11.10
N LYS A 158 -8.12 -18.93 10.17
CA LYS A 158 -7.12 -19.96 10.45
C LYS A 158 -5.74 -19.38 10.15
N GLY A 159 -5.13 -18.75 11.14
CA GLY A 159 -3.67 -18.62 11.15
C GLY A 159 -3.10 -20.02 10.92
N LYS A 160 -2.49 -20.24 9.75
CA LYS A 160 -1.83 -21.49 9.43
C LYS A 160 -0.45 -21.53 10.08
#